data_AF-A0A0F9N9R6-F1
#
_entry.id   AF-A0A0F9N9R6-F1
#
_cell.length_a   1.000
_cell.length_b   1.000
_cell.length_c   1.000
_cell.angle_alpha   90.00
_cell.angle_beta   90.00
_cell.angle_gamma   90.00
#
_symmetry.space_group_name_H-M   'P 1'
#
loop_
_entity.id
_entity.type
_entity.pdbx_description
1 polymer ?
#
loop_
_entity_poly.entity_id
_entity_poly.type
_entity_poly.pdbx_seq_one_letter_code
_entity_poly.pdbx_strand_id
1 'polypeptide(L)' 'MKLILANPRGFCAGVDRAIDIVERALELFGAPIYVRHEVVHNKYVVDGLRD' A
#
# COMPACT_ATOMS: atom_id res chain seq x y z
N MET A 1 -26.22 20.41 -3.97
CA MET A 1 -26.14 18.94 -3.75
C MET A 1 -25.20 18.68 -2.59
N LYS A 2 -25.61 17.91 -1.57
CA LYS A 2 -24.78 17.62 -0.39
C LYS A 2 -24.13 16.24 -0.54
N LEU A 3 -22.80 16.19 -0.53
CA LEU A 3 -22.02 14.95 -0.51
C LEU A 3 -21.79 14.51 0.93
N ILE A 4 -21.96 13.22 1.20
CA ILE A 4 -21.75 12.61 2.53
C ILE A 4 -20.75 11.47 2.38
N LEU A 5 -19.73 11.45 3.23
CA LEU A 5 -18.71 10.41 3.24
C LEU A 5 -18.97 9.43 4.37
N ALA A 6 -18.92 8.13 4.05
CA ALA A 6 -19.04 7.08 5.04
C ALA A 6 -17.86 7.07 6.02
N ASN A 7 -18.10 6.53 7.22
CA ASN A 7 -17.07 6.23 8.23
C ASN A 7 -17.37 4.86 8.88
N PRO A 8 -16.38 3.96 9.02
CA PRO A 8 -14.99 4.11 8.56
C PRO A 8 -14.85 3.98 7.04
N ARG A 9 -13.82 4.59 6.46
CA ARG A 9 -13.46 4.47 5.04
C ARG A 9 -11.94 4.48 4.89
N GLY A 10 -11.43 3.81 3.86
CA GLY A 10 -10.00 3.75 3.57
C GLY A 10 -9.33 2.49 4.12
N PHE A 11 -8.10 2.65 4.61
CA PHE A 11 -7.24 1.53 4.98
C PHE A 11 -7.57 0.96 6.36
N CYS A 12 -7.40 -0.35 6.48
CA CYS A 12 -7.37 -1.03 7.76
C CYS A 12 -5.91 -1.21 8.22
N ALA A 13 -5.71 -1.53 9.50
CA ALA A 13 -4.39 -1.73 10.07
C ALA A 13 -3.54 -2.78 9.33
N GLY A 14 -4.17 -3.80 8.73
CA GLY A 14 -3.46 -4.82 7.96
C GLY A 14 -2.93 -4.31 6.61
N VAL A 15 -3.70 -3.47 5.93
CA VAL A 15 -3.30 -2.83 4.67
C VAL A 15 -2.15 -1.86 4.91
N ASP A 16 -2.30 -1.01 5.92
CA ASP A 16 -1.29 -0.01 6.31
C ASP A 16 0.05 -0.68 6.62
N ARG A 17 0.02 -1.69 7.49
CA ARG A 17 1.21 -2.48 7.85
C ARG A 17 1.85 -3.20 6.65
N ALA A 18 1.05 -3.69 5.70
CA ALA A 18 1.59 -4.42 4.56
C ALA A 18 2.37 -3.49 3.62
N ILE A 19 1.87 -2.28 3.40
CA ILE A 19 2.54 -1.24 2.61
C ILE A 19 3.84 -0.81 3.31
N ASP A 20 3.77 -0.46 4.59
CA ASP A 20 4.93 -0.05 5.39
C ASP A 20 6.08 -1.06 5.37
N ILE A 21 5.77 -2.37 5.35
CA ILE A 21 6.80 -3.42 5.30
C ILE A 21 7.59 -3.35 3.98
N VAL A 22 6.91 -3.11 2.85
CA VAL A 22 7.57 -3.04 1.55
C VAL A 22 8.39 -1.75 1.44
N GLU A 23 7.83 -0.62 1.86
CA GLU A 23 8.54 0.68 1.87
C GLU A 23 9.80 0.62 2.73
N ARG A 24 9.70 0.10 3.97
CA ARG A 24 10.86 -0.04 4.84
C ARG A 24 11.89 -1.03 4.32
N ALA A 25 11.47 -2.09 3.62
CA ALA A 25 12.41 -3.01 2.98
C ALA A 25 13.19 -2.31 1.87
N LEU A 26 12.53 -1.47 1.06
CA LEU A 26 13.18 -0.65 0.03
C LEU A 26 14.18 0.34 0.66
N GLU A 27 13.82 1.01 1.75
CA GLU A 27 14.71 1.93 2.46
C GLU A 27 15.95 1.25 3.04
N LEU A 28 15.77 0.07 3.67
CA LEU A 28 16.85 -0.63 4.38
C LEU A 28 17.79 -1.40 3.45
N PHE A 29 17.27 -1.96 2.36
CA PHE A 29 18.00 -2.91 1.51
C PHE A 29 18.19 -2.42 0.07
N GLY A 30 17.50 -1.34 -0.34
CA GLY A 30 17.50 -0.87 -1.72
C GLY A 30 16.72 -1.77 -2.67
N ALA A 31 16.55 -1.32 -3.92
CA ALA A 31 15.92 -2.12 -4.97
C ALA A 31 16.90 -3.16 -5.56
N PRO A 32 16.43 -4.34 -6.03
CA PRO A 32 15.03 -4.77 -6.08
C PRO A 32 14.55 -5.49 -4.80
N ILE A 33 13.33 -5.17 -4.36
CA ILE A 33 12.57 -5.97 -3.39
C ILE A 33 11.49 -6.75 -4.14
N TYR A 34 11.50 -8.08 -4.00
CA TYR A 34 10.51 -8.94 -4.62
C TYR A 34 9.34 -9.20 -3.67
N VAL A 35 8.12 -8.88 -4.13
CA VAL A 35 6.88 -9.21 -3.42
C VAL A 35 6.16 -10.31 -4.20
N ARG A 36 5.72 -11.35 -3.48
CA ARG A 36 4.94 -12.43 -4.10
C ARG A 36 3.49 -11.98 -4.25
N HIS A 37 3.06 -11.80 -5.51
CA HIS A 37 1.80 -11.16 -5.89
C HIS A 37 1.74 -9.67 -5.46
N GLU A 38 0.57 -9.05 -5.63
CA GLU A 38 0.34 -7.68 -5.16
C GLU A 38 0.24 -7.64 -3.62
N VAL A 39 0.92 -6.68 -3.00
CA VAL A 39 0.89 -6.50 -1.53
C VAL A 39 -0.53 -6.16 -1.05
N VAL A 40 -1.27 -5.40 -1.85
CA VAL A 40 -2.70 -5.09 -1.68
C VAL A 40 -3.35 -4.94 -3.07
N HIS A 41 -4.64 -5.26 -3.19
CA HIS A 41 -5.36 -5.15 -4.46
C HIS A 41 -5.79 -3.70 -4.74
N ASN A 42 -4.81 -2.83 -4.94
CA ASN A 42 -5.02 -1.44 -5.30
C ASN A 42 -3.95 -1.03 -6.32
N LYS A 43 -4.40 -0.74 -7.54
CA LYS A 43 -3.52 -0.38 -8.65
C LYS A 43 -2.59 0.79 -8.32
N TYR A 44 -3.12 1.85 -7.69
CA TYR A 44 -2.32 3.03 -7.35
C TYR A 44 -1.18 2.70 -6.37
N VAL A 45 -1.47 1.85 -5.38
CA VAL A 45 -0.45 1.40 -4.41
C VAL A 45 0.60 0.51 -5.06
N VAL A 46 0.16 -0.45 -5.90
CA VAL A 46 1.08 -1.39 -6.57
C VAL A 46 2.00 -0.67 -7.56
N ASP A 47 1.45 0.26 -8.35
CA ASP A 47 2.22 1.03 -9.32
C ASP A 47 3.26 1.91 -8.58
N GLY A 48 2.87 2.55 -7.47
CA GLY A 48 3.78 3.39 -6.68
C GLY A 48 4.91 2.65 -5.94
N LEU A 49 4.80 1.34 -5.73
CA LEU A 49 5.86 0.51 -5.11
C LEU A 49 6.76 -0.18 -6.13
N ARG A 50 6.39 -0.15 -7.42
CA ARG A 50 7.15 -0.79 -8.50
C ARG A 50 8.19 0.15 -9.11
N ASP A 51 7.90 1.45 -9.13
CA ASP A 51 8.72 2.51 -9.73
C ASP A 51 9.69 3.14 -8.73
#